data_AF-A0A0R3M7W2-F1
#
_entry.id   AF-A0A0R3M7W2-F1
#
_cell.length_a   1.000
_cell.length_b   1.000
_cell.length_c   1.000
_cell.angle_alpha   90.00
_cell.angle_beta   90.00
_cell.angle_gamma   90.00
#
_symmetry.space_group_name_H-M   'P 1'
#
loop_
_entity.id
_entity.type
_entity.pdbx_description
1 polymer ?
#
loop_
_entity_poly.entity_id
_entity_poly.type
_entity_poly.pdbx_seq_one_letter_code
_entity_poly.pdbx_strand_id
1 'polypeptide(L)'
;MEIAVSRLLISLAGLVAGLVLSTSASATEQIYRPVSPTFGGNALNGNFLLSTAQAQGNGTKSGQQSPDLSGLTNALSGIGNGGGQPVIIIGGNGQTTIPSSP
;
A
#
# COMPACT_ATOMS: atom_id res chain seq x y z
N MET A 1 21.60 24.31 -63.33
CA MET A 1 21.40 22.84 -63.26
C MET A 1 22.40 22.19 -62.30
N GLU A 2 23.69 22.55 -62.32
CA GLU A 2 24.73 21.97 -61.45
C GLU A 2 24.46 22.01 -59.94
N ILE A 3 23.98 23.13 -59.39
CA ILE A 3 23.75 23.27 -57.94
C ILE A 3 22.68 22.29 -57.45
N ALA A 4 21.66 22.02 -58.26
CA ALA A 4 20.61 21.05 -57.93
C ALA A 4 21.14 19.60 -57.92
N VAL A 5 22.06 19.28 -58.84
CA VAL A 5 22.68 17.96 -58.95
C VAL A 5 23.62 17.69 -57.76
N SER A 6 24.43 18.67 -57.35
CA SER A 6 25.33 18.52 -56.19
C SER A 6 24.57 18.29 -54.88
N ARG A 7 23.44 18.99 -54.68
CA ARG A 7 22.57 18.77 -53.51
C ARG A 7 21.93 17.38 -53.50
N LEU A 8 21.54 16.88 -54.69
CA LEU A 8 21.01 15.53 -54.85
C LEU A 8 22.06 14.47 -54.49
N LEU A 9 23.31 14.66 -54.93
CA LEU A 9 24.42 13.73 -54.63
C LEU A 9 24.77 13.68 -53.14
N ILE A 10 24.81 14.84 -52.45
CA ILE A 10 25.06 14.88 -51.00
C ILE A 10 23.96 14.16 -50.23
N SER A 11 22.70 14.35 -50.65
CA SER A 11 21.54 13.70 -50.02
C SER A 11 21.57 12.18 -50.22
N LEU A 12 21.96 11.73 -51.42
CA LEU A 12 22.11 10.32 -51.74
C LEU A 12 23.26 9.67 -50.96
N ALA A 13 24.40 10.36 -50.85
CA ALA A 13 25.54 9.89 -50.07
C ALA A 13 25.17 9.74 -48.58
N GLY A 14 24.42 10.69 -48.02
CA GLY A 14 23.92 10.62 -46.65
C GLY A 14 22.97 9.43 -46.43
N LEU A 15 22.06 9.18 -47.38
CA LEU A 15 21.15 8.03 -47.32
C LEU A 15 21.91 6.70 -47.36
N VAL A 16 22.86 6.56 -48.28
CA VAL A 16 23.68 5.34 -48.42
C VAL A 16 24.53 5.12 -47.16
N ALA A 17 25.15 6.17 -46.63
CA ALA A 17 25.92 6.07 -45.38
C ALA A 17 25.03 5.65 -44.19
N GLY A 18 23.82 6.18 -44.08
CA GLY A 18 22.87 5.79 -43.03
C GLY A 18 22.43 4.33 -43.12
N LEU A 19 22.27 3.80 -44.34
CA LEU A 19 21.93 2.39 -44.56
C LEU A 19 23.11 1.46 -44.26
N VAL A 20 24.34 1.85 -44.62
CA VAL A 20 25.56 1.06 -44.33
C VAL A 20 25.87 1.02 -42.83
N LEU A 21 25.57 2.09 -42.10
CA LEU A 21 25.79 2.18 -40.65
C LEU A 21 24.63 1.61 -39.83
N SER A 22 23.54 1.17 -40.47
CA SER A 22 22.40 0.58 -39.76
C SER A 22 22.78 -0.80 -39.25
N THR A 23 22.96 -0.92 -37.94
CA THR A 23 23.21 -2.20 -37.26
C THR A 23 21.90 -2.76 -36.72
N SER A 24 21.77 -4.09 -36.72
CA SER A 24 20.58 -4.76 -36.20
C SER A 24 20.47 -4.57 -34.69
N ALA A 25 19.46 -3.84 -34.23
CA ALA A 25 19.15 -3.73 -32.81
C ALA A 25 18.66 -5.10 -32.30
N SER A 26 19.53 -5.81 -31.59
CA SER A 26 19.21 -7.11 -30.99
C SER A 26 18.47 -6.87 -29.66
N ALA A 27 17.15 -6.98 -29.69
CA ALA A 27 16.33 -6.96 -28.47
C ALA A 27 16.05 -8.40 -28.02
N THR A 28 16.24 -8.69 -26.74
CA THR A 28 15.81 -9.95 -26.12
C THR A 28 14.33 -9.87 -25.73
N GLU A 29 13.68 -11.02 -25.55
CA GLU A 29 12.28 -11.04 -25.12
C GLU A 29 12.15 -10.46 -23.71
N GLN A 30 11.29 -9.45 -23.59
CA GLN A 30 10.89 -8.96 -22.28
C GLN A 30 9.69 -9.77 -21.77
N ILE A 31 9.98 -10.82 -21.00
CA ILE A 31 8.94 -11.65 -20.38
C ILE A 31 8.42 -10.94 -19.12
N TYR A 32 7.14 -10.61 -19.08
CA TYR A 32 6.50 -10.15 -17.85
C TYR A 32 6.34 -11.32 -16.87
N ARG A 33 6.86 -11.13 -15.66
CA ARG A 33 6.66 -12.04 -14.54
C ARG A 33 6.11 -11.23 -13.37
N PRO A 34 4.93 -11.57 -12.83
CA PRO A 34 4.41 -10.91 -11.64
C PRO A 34 5.44 -10.97 -10.50
N VAL A 35 5.58 -9.86 -9.77
CA VAL A 35 6.51 -9.79 -8.62
C VAL A 35 5.96 -10.51 -7.39
N SER A 36 4.63 -10.59 -7.26
CA SER A 36 3.95 -11.26 -6.16
C SER A 36 3.87 -12.78 -6.41
N PRO A 37 4.20 -13.61 -5.40
CA PRO A 37 4.01 -15.05 -5.48
C PRO A 37 2.57 -15.48 -5.80
N THR A 38 1.56 -14.71 -5.37
CA THR A 38 0.13 -15.04 -5.55
C THR A 38 -0.33 -15.04 -7.00
N PHE A 39 0.44 -14.39 -7.88
CA PHE A 39 0.15 -14.32 -9.32
C PHE A 39 1.15 -15.17 -10.14
N GLY A 40 1.85 -16.12 -9.52
CA GLY A 40 2.84 -16.97 -10.20
C GLY A 40 4.25 -16.36 -10.30
N GLY A 41 4.54 -15.36 -9.46
CA GLY A 41 5.87 -14.76 -9.31
C GLY A 41 6.86 -15.61 -8.50
N ASN A 42 8.04 -15.05 -8.26
CA ASN A 42 9.07 -15.72 -7.45
C ASN A 42 8.61 -15.88 -5.98
N ALA A 43 8.48 -17.12 -5.51
CA ALA A 43 8.07 -17.44 -4.14
C ALA A 43 8.99 -16.85 -3.05
N LEU A 44 10.28 -16.66 -3.37
CA LEU A 44 11.26 -16.07 -2.43
C LEU A 44 10.92 -14.61 -2.06
N ASN A 45 10.16 -13.89 -2.89
CA ASN A 45 9.75 -12.52 -2.62
C ASN A 45 8.63 -12.41 -1.58
N GLY A 46 7.97 -13.53 -1.22
CA GLY A 46 6.79 -13.51 -0.35
C GLY A 46 7.04 -12.92 1.03
N ASN A 47 8.13 -13.33 1.68
CA ASN A 47 8.46 -12.83 3.02
C ASN A 47 8.77 -11.33 3.03
N PHE A 48 9.49 -10.85 2.01
CA PHE A 48 9.82 -9.43 1.86
C PHE A 48 8.57 -8.56 1.62
N LEU A 49 7.71 -8.98 0.68
CA LEU A 49 6.48 -8.26 0.38
C LEU A 49 5.52 -8.24 1.58
N LEU A 50 5.39 -9.35 2.31
CA LEU A 50 4.55 -9.42 3.51
C LEU A 50 5.10 -8.54 4.65
N SER A 51 6.41 -8.61 4.92
CA SER A 51 7.03 -7.77 5.95
C SER A 51 6.89 -6.28 5.64
N THR A 52 7.06 -5.89 4.37
CA THR A 52 6.86 -4.51 3.91
C THR A 52 5.40 -4.07 4.11
N ALA A 53 4.45 -4.93 3.76
CA ALA A 53 3.02 -4.67 3.96
C ALA A 53 2.66 -4.52 5.44
N GLN A 54 3.25 -5.34 6.32
CA GLN A 54 3.04 -5.25 7.76
C GLN A 54 3.67 -4.02 8.40
N ALA A 55 4.75 -3.46 7.83
CA ALA A 55 5.42 -2.29 8.37
C ALA A 55 4.74 -0.96 7.97
N GLN A 56 3.99 -0.95 6.87
CA GLN A 56 3.41 0.27 6.29
C GLN A 56 1.88 0.24 6.17
N GLY A 57 1.25 -0.94 6.25
CA GLY A 57 -0.19 -1.09 6.07
C GLY A 57 -0.97 -0.45 7.21
N ASN A 58 -2.21 -0.02 6.95
CA ASN A 58 -3.08 0.60 7.97
C ASN A 58 -3.33 -0.28 9.21
N GLY A 59 -3.07 -1.60 9.11
CA GLY A 59 -3.06 -2.53 10.24
C GLY A 59 -1.93 -2.28 11.26
N THR A 60 -0.85 -1.58 10.88
CA THR A 60 0.21 -1.11 11.79
C THR A 60 -0.32 -0.25 12.93
N LYS A 61 -1.31 0.61 12.62
CA LYS A 61 -1.97 1.49 13.60
C LYS A 61 -2.96 0.74 14.49
N SER A 62 -3.51 -0.38 13.99
CA SER A 62 -4.41 -1.25 14.75
C SER A 62 -3.67 -2.27 15.64
N GLY A 63 -2.36 -2.44 15.43
CA GLY A 63 -1.60 -3.57 15.96
C GLY A 63 -1.33 -3.58 17.46
N GLN A 64 -1.71 -2.54 18.22
CA GLN A 64 -1.49 -2.45 19.67
C GLN A 64 -2.63 -1.70 20.40
N GLN A 65 -3.87 -1.77 19.92
CA GLN A 65 -5.01 -1.40 20.77
C GLN A 65 -5.35 -2.61 21.65
N SER A 66 -4.66 -2.73 22.79
CA SER A 66 -5.19 -3.53 23.90
C SER A 66 -6.64 -3.10 24.13
N PRO A 67 -7.59 -4.03 24.33
CA PRO A 67 -8.94 -3.67 24.73
C PRO A 67 -8.89 -2.72 25.93
N ASP A 68 -9.63 -1.61 25.87
CA ASP A 68 -9.73 -0.68 26.98
C ASP A 68 -10.54 -1.35 28.11
N LEU A 69 -9.84 -1.76 29.16
CA LEU A 69 -10.42 -2.41 30.33
C LEU A 69 -10.78 -1.43 31.46
N SER A 70 -10.62 -0.12 31.25
CA SER A 70 -10.89 0.90 32.28
C SER A 70 -12.34 0.88 32.77
N GLY A 71 -13.29 0.54 31.88
CA GLY A 71 -14.70 0.37 32.24
C GLY A 71 -14.97 -0.80 33.18
N LEU A 72 -14.13 -1.84 33.16
CA LEU A 72 -14.33 -3.04 33.98
C LEU A 72 -13.94 -2.79 35.46
N THR A 73 -12.87 -2.02 35.71
CA THR A 73 -12.47 -1.64 37.07
C THR A 73 -13.58 -0.85 37.79
N ASN A 74 -14.24 0.05 37.06
CA ASN A 74 -15.36 0.85 37.60
C ASN A 74 -16.60 -0.01 37.83
N ALA A 75 -16.91 -0.92 36.90
CA ALA A 75 -18.03 -1.84 37.05
C ALA A 75 -17.86 -2.79 38.24
N LEU A 76 -16.64 -3.27 38.50
CA LEU A 76 -16.35 -4.18 39.61
C LEU A 76 -16.46 -3.49 40.98
N SER A 77 -16.02 -2.23 41.09
CA SER A 77 -16.16 -1.41 42.30
C SER A 77 -17.62 -1.27 42.74
N GLY A 78 -18.56 -1.21 41.79
CA GLY A 78 -20.00 -1.11 42.05
C GLY A 78 -20.67 -2.40 42.54
N ILE A 79 -20.07 -3.57 42.32
CA ILE A 79 -20.64 -4.88 42.72
C ILE A 79 -20.14 -5.30 44.11
N GLY A 80 -18.93 -4.86 44.51
CA GLY A 80 -18.29 -5.28 45.75
C GLY A 80 -18.87 -4.69 47.04
N ASN A 81 -19.75 -3.69 46.95
CA ASN A 81 -20.35 -3.03 48.12
C ASN A 81 -21.86 -3.30 48.16
N GLY A 82 -22.26 -4.42 48.77
CA GLY A 82 -23.61 -4.99 48.75
C GLY A 82 -24.69 -4.16 49.47
N GLY A 83 -25.07 -3.00 48.92
CA GLY A 83 -26.14 -2.18 49.49
C GLY A 83 -26.79 -1.13 48.59
N GLY A 84 -26.43 -1.01 47.31
CA GLY A 84 -27.03 -0.03 46.39
C GLY A 84 -27.19 -0.60 44.99
N GLN A 85 -28.31 -0.28 44.34
CA GLN A 85 -28.72 -0.78 43.02
C GLN A 85 -27.58 -0.76 41.98
N PRO A 86 -27.48 -1.75 41.08
CA PRO A 86 -26.41 -1.80 40.07
C PRO A 86 -26.53 -0.62 39.10
N VAL A 87 -25.54 0.29 39.11
CA VAL A 87 -25.46 1.42 38.18
C VAL A 87 -24.73 0.98 36.91
N ILE A 88 -25.47 0.81 35.81
CA ILE A 88 -24.89 0.48 34.49
C ILE A 88 -24.42 1.76 33.81
N ILE A 89 -23.11 1.97 33.75
CA ILE A 89 -22.49 3.15 33.12
C ILE A 89 -22.28 2.85 31.63
N ILE A 90 -23.24 3.26 30.77
CA ILE A 90 -23.17 3.11 29.31
C ILE A 90 -22.72 4.46 28.71
N GLY A 91 -21.44 4.79 28.81
CA GLY A 91 -20.91 6.00 28.19
C GLY A 91 -19.53 6.38 28.69
N GLY A 92 -18.54 6.34 27.80
CA GLY A 92 -17.10 6.51 28.09
C GLY A 92 -16.65 7.88 28.63
N ASN A 93 -17.57 8.75 29.08
CA ASN A 93 -17.25 10.06 29.65
C ASN A 93 -17.60 10.19 31.15
N GLY A 94 -17.94 9.09 31.83
CA GLY A 94 -18.20 9.11 33.28
C GLY A 94 -19.41 9.96 33.71
N GLN A 95 -20.29 10.35 32.77
CA GLN A 95 -21.51 11.09 33.06
C GLN A 95 -22.61 10.10 33.51
N THR A 96 -23.01 10.18 34.77
CA THR A 96 -24.20 9.49 35.28
C THR A 96 -25.45 10.21 34.78
N THR A 97 -25.99 9.82 33.62
CA THR A 97 -27.31 10.32 33.20
C THR A 97 -28.40 9.52 33.88
N ILE A 98 -28.89 10.03 35.01
CA ILE A 98 -30.21 9.68 35.53
C ILE A 98 -31.23 10.27 34.53
N PRO A 99 -32.15 9.48 33.95
CA PRO A 99 -33.23 10.03 33.14
C PRO A 99 -34.08 10.95 34.00
N SER A 100 -33.92 12.26 33.81
CA SER A 100 -34.71 13.26 34.52
C SER A 100 -35.92 13.65 33.68
N SER A 101 -36.87 12.72 33.56
CA SER A 101 -38.31 12.99 33.32
C SER A 101 -39.09 11.67 33.53
N PRO A 102 -40.29 11.72 34.14
CA PRO A 102 -41.15 10.54 34.29
C PRO A 102 -41.66 10.01 32.95
#